data_AF-A0A5C6MAH5-F1
#
_entry.id   AF-A0A5C6MAH5-F1
#
_cell.length_a   1.000
_cell.length_b   1.000
_cell.length_c   1.000
_cell.angle_alpha   90.00
_cell.angle_beta   90.00
_cell.angle_gamma   90.00
#
_symmetry.space_group_name_H-M   'P 1'
#
loop_
_entity.id
_entity.type
_entity.pdbx_description
1 polymer ?
#
loop_
_entity_poly.entity_id
_entity_poly.type
_entity_poly.pdbx_seq_one_letter_code
_entity_poly.pdbx_strand_id
1 'polypeptide(L)'
;MVQAAEGERRSTTVPRFDAAVEKGLAYLRQERTAGTHGGEQVLAAYAMYKCGVAKTDGLIQKALAEAAGRSAGPRYQPVGSYDHIYGAGVDAMLMADIDKEKYVPNLQVIANYVQSVQRSNGSWSDTPTTAGDISMSQYAVLALWACQRAGCVISPECVERAAEPTADSGPTTT
;
A
#
# COMPACT_ATOMS: atom_id res chain seq x y z
N MET A 1 21.36 9.49 -7.59
CA MET A 1 20.12 10.20 -7.95
C MET A 1 19.15 9.17 -8.52
N VAL A 2 18.16 8.74 -7.75
CA VAL A 2 17.14 7.80 -8.23
C VAL A 2 16.09 8.65 -8.96
N GLN A 3 16.06 8.54 -10.28
CA GLN A 3 15.08 9.20 -11.12
C GLN A 3 13.70 8.69 -10.70
N ALA A 4 12.89 9.56 -10.10
CA ALA A 4 11.49 9.27 -9.85
C ALA A 4 10.86 8.95 -11.21
N ALA A 5 10.18 7.82 -11.32
CA ALA A 5 9.45 7.47 -12.54
C ALA A 5 8.29 8.46 -12.68
N GLU A 6 8.52 9.58 -13.36
CA GLU A 6 7.43 10.36 -13.94
C GLU A 6 6.63 9.40 -14.84
N GLY A 7 5.29 9.48 -14.76
CA GLY A 7 4.35 8.54 -15.36
C GLY A 7 4.34 8.54 -16.90
N GLU A 8 5.47 8.21 -17.52
CA GLU A 8 5.55 7.91 -18.94
C GLU A 8 5.22 6.43 -19.13
N ARG A 9 4.17 6.16 -19.91
CA ARG A 9 3.79 4.79 -20.29
C ARG A 9 4.97 4.12 -20.98
N ARG A 10 5.51 3.06 -20.37
CA ARG A 10 6.55 2.23 -21.02
C ARG A 10 5.87 1.16 -21.88
N SER A 11 5.93 1.32 -23.21
CA SER A 11 5.53 0.26 -24.13
C SER A 11 6.41 -0.97 -23.90
N THR A 12 5.81 -2.16 -23.99
CA THR A 12 6.57 -3.41 -23.89
C THR A 12 7.23 -3.79 -25.22
N THR A 13 7.10 -2.96 -26.26
CA THR A 13 7.46 -3.21 -27.68
C THR A 13 6.80 -4.44 -28.32
N VAL A 14 5.85 -5.06 -27.61
CA VAL A 14 5.12 -6.26 -28.04
C VAL A 14 3.65 -5.89 -28.16
N PRO A 15 3.08 -5.78 -29.39
CA PRO A 15 1.76 -5.20 -29.60
C PRO A 15 0.62 -5.82 -28.78
N ARG A 16 0.64 -7.15 -28.59
CA ARG A 16 -0.40 -7.85 -27.81
C ARG A 16 -0.40 -7.49 -26.32
N PHE A 17 0.76 -7.14 -25.75
CA PHE A 17 0.87 -6.76 -24.35
C PHE A 17 0.45 -5.31 -24.15
N ASP A 18 0.87 -4.41 -25.05
CA ASP A 18 0.39 -3.04 -25.06
C ASP A 18 -1.15 -2.99 -25.20
N ALA A 19 -1.72 -3.80 -26.10
CA ALA A 19 -3.17 -3.91 -26.25
C ALA A 19 -3.88 -4.47 -25.00
N ALA A 20 -3.24 -5.37 -24.25
CA ALA A 20 -3.79 -5.87 -22.99
C ALA A 20 -3.80 -4.77 -21.91
N VAL A 21 -2.73 -3.97 -21.81
CA VAL A 21 -2.65 -2.80 -20.91
C VAL A 21 -3.74 -1.78 -21.27
N GLU A 22 -3.96 -1.48 -22.57
CA GLU A 22 -5.03 -0.55 -22.96
C GLU A 22 -6.42 -1.05 -22.54
N LYS A 23 -6.70 -2.34 -22.73
CA LYS A 23 -7.97 -2.93 -22.30
C LYS A 23 -8.14 -2.84 -20.79
N GLY A 24 -7.08 -3.09 -20.03
CA GLY A 24 -7.07 -2.94 -18.57
C GLY A 24 -7.34 -1.51 -18.14
N LEU A 25 -6.66 -0.52 -18.75
CA LEU A 25 -6.89 0.90 -18.48
C LEU A 25 -8.32 1.34 -18.82
N ALA A 26 -8.84 0.90 -19.97
CA ALA A 26 -10.22 1.18 -20.36
C ALA A 26 -11.23 0.58 -19.39
N TYR A 27 -10.92 -0.57 -18.77
CA TYR A 27 -11.73 -1.16 -17.73
C TYR A 27 -11.63 -0.37 -16.41
N LEU A 28 -10.43 -0.06 -15.93
CA LEU A 28 -10.20 0.67 -14.67
C LEU A 28 -10.77 2.09 -14.68
N ARG A 29 -10.90 2.72 -15.86
CA ARG A 29 -11.55 4.03 -16.02
C ARG A 29 -13.06 4.00 -15.87
N GLN A 30 -13.69 2.83 -15.92
CA GLN A 30 -15.12 2.73 -15.70
C GLN A 30 -15.37 2.91 -14.21
N GLU A 31 -16.20 3.88 -13.81
CA GLU A 31 -16.61 4.17 -12.43
C GLU A 31 -17.48 3.04 -11.80
N ARG A 32 -17.19 1.78 -12.10
CA ARG A 32 -17.86 0.61 -11.53
C ARG A 32 -17.10 -0.01 -10.34
N THR A 33 -15.92 0.50 -10.00
CA THR A 33 -15.15 0.13 -8.80
C THR A 33 -15.50 0.98 -7.57
N ALA A 34 -16.48 1.88 -7.70
CA ALA A 34 -17.01 2.67 -6.60
C ALA A 34 -17.90 1.80 -5.70
N GLY A 35 -17.31 1.10 -4.74
CA GLY A 35 -18.06 0.43 -3.66
C GLY A 35 -17.52 -0.93 -3.20
N THR A 36 -16.44 -1.44 -3.77
CA THR A 36 -15.88 -2.75 -3.41
C THR A 36 -14.59 -2.55 -2.60
N HIS A 37 -14.67 -2.85 -1.29
CA HIS A 37 -13.58 -3.03 -0.31
C HIS A 37 -12.47 -1.95 -0.18
N GLY A 38 -11.85 -1.90 1.00
CA GLY A 38 -11.18 -0.73 1.57
C GLY A 38 -9.92 -0.16 0.91
N GLY A 39 -9.55 -0.62 -0.27
CA GLY A 39 -8.36 -0.15 -0.98
C GLY A 39 -8.37 -0.43 -2.48
N GLU A 40 -9.42 -1.06 -3.03
CA GLU A 40 -9.45 -1.44 -4.44
C GLU A 40 -9.36 -0.23 -5.37
N GLN A 41 -10.03 0.88 -5.02
CA GLN A 41 -9.96 2.13 -5.79
C GLN A 41 -8.55 2.73 -5.77
N VAL A 42 -7.84 2.64 -4.64
CA VAL A 42 -6.46 3.13 -4.53
C VAL A 42 -5.49 2.23 -5.32
N LEU A 43 -5.72 0.92 -5.32
CA LEU A 43 -4.91 -0.02 -6.10
C LEU A 43 -5.13 0.18 -7.60
N ALA A 44 -6.39 0.40 -8.01
CA ALA A 44 -6.73 0.75 -9.39
C ALA A 44 -6.07 2.06 -9.83
N ALA A 45 -6.15 3.10 -9.00
CA ALA A 45 -5.48 4.38 -9.27
C ALA A 45 -3.95 4.23 -9.34
N TYR A 46 -3.36 3.41 -8.46
CA TYR A 46 -1.93 3.11 -8.50
C TYR A 46 -1.55 2.39 -9.80
N ALA A 47 -2.31 1.37 -10.21
CA ALA A 47 -2.09 0.69 -11.49
C ALA A 47 -2.20 1.66 -12.69
N MET A 48 -3.21 2.52 -12.70
CA MET A 48 -3.36 3.57 -13.73
C MET A 48 -2.15 4.49 -13.78
N TYR A 49 -1.69 4.97 -12.62
CA TYR A 49 -0.50 5.81 -12.50
C TYR A 49 0.76 5.12 -13.05
N LYS A 50 0.99 3.85 -12.67
CA LYS A 50 2.14 3.06 -13.18
C LYS A 50 2.07 2.80 -14.69
N CYS A 51 0.88 2.84 -15.28
CA CYS A 51 0.69 2.74 -16.73
C CYS A 51 0.81 4.09 -17.45
N GLY A 52 1.18 5.16 -16.75
CA GLY A 52 1.42 6.48 -17.31
C GLY A 52 0.19 7.38 -17.41
N VAL A 53 -0.89 7.06 -16.68
CA VAL A 53 -1.97 8.04 -16.50
C VAL A 53 -1.45 9.18 -15.62
N ALA A 54 -1.68 10.42 -16.06
CA ALA A 54 -1.20 11.61 -15.38
C ALA A 54 -1.70 11.65 -13.93
N LYS A 55 -0.83 12.03 -12.98
CA LYS A 55 -1.20 12.16 -11.56
C LYS A 55 -2.36 13.13 -11.32
N THR A 56 -2.62 14.05 -12.24
CA THR A 56 -3.74 15.01 -12.20
C THR A 56 -5.07 14.43 -12.69
N ASP A 57 -5.12 13.17 -13.15
CA ASP A 57 -6.37 12.50 -13.52
C ASP A 57 -7.31 12.42 -12.31
N GLY A 58 -8.61 12.68 -12.53
CA GLY A 58 -9.60 12.81 -11.47
C GLY A 58 -9.76 11.55 -10.62
N LEU A 59 -9.63 10.35 -11.21
CA LEU A 59 -9.71 9.09 -10.48
C LEU A 59 -8.50 8.90 -9.55
N ILE A 60 -7.32 9.29 -10.03
CA ILE A 60 -6.09 9.24 -9.23
C ILE A 60 -6.14 10.27 -8.09
N GLN A 61 -6.57 11.50 -8.38
CA GLN A 61 -6.71 12.54 -7.36
C GLN A 61 -7.74 12.17 -6.29
N LYS A 62 -8.86 11.54 -6.67
CA LYS A 62 -9.85 11.03 -5.72
C LYS A 62 -9.26 9.96 -4.81
N ALA A 63 -8.62 8.94 -5.38
CA ALA A 63 -7.98 7.88 -4.59
C ALA A 63 -6.89 8.43 -3.65
N LEU A 64 -6.12 9.40 -4.12
CA LEU A 64 -5.08 10.07 -3.32
C LEU A 64 -5.68 10.87 -2.16
N ALA A 65 -6.82 11.54 -2.38
CA ALA A 65 -7.53 12.25 -1.32
C ALA A 65 -8.09 11.28 -0.26
N GLU A 66 -8.61 10.13 -0.68
CA GLU A 66 -9.09 9.09 0.24
C GLU A 66 -7.95 8.50 1.08
N ALA A 67 -6.81 8.15 0.46
CA ALA A 67 -5.62 7.64 1.15
C ALA A 67 -5.03 8.68 2.13
N ALA A 68 -4.93 9.93 1.71
CA ALA A 68 -4.49 11.02 2.56
C ALA A 68 -5.48 11.26 3.73
N GLY A 69 -6.78 11.17 3.47
CA GLY A 69 -7.82 11.31 4.49
C GLY A 69 -7.70 10.27 5.61
N ARG A 70 -7.40 9.01 5.27
CA ARG A 70 -7.17 7.94 6.25
C ARG A 70 -5.95 8.16 7.14
N SER A 71 -5.02 9.00 6.73
CA SER A 71 -3.75 9.29 7.43
C SER A 71 -3.62 10.75 7.86
N ALA A 72 -4.70 11.53 7.81
CA ALA A 72 -4.67 12.97 8.12
C ALA A 72 -4.56 13.27 9.63
N GLY A 73 -4.98 12.34 10.48
CA GLY A 73 -4.94 12.45 11.93
C GLY A 73 -3.69 11.81 12.56
N PRO A 74 -3.62 11.75 13.90
CA PRO A 74 -2.48 11.16 14.61
C PRO A 74 -2.42 9.63 14.49
N ARG A 75 -3.46 8.98 13.95
CA ARG A 75 -3.57 7.54 13.77
C ARG A 75 -4.22 7.25 12.43
N TYR A 76 -3.69 6.23 11.75
CA TYR A 76 -4.28 5.70 10.53
C TYR A 76 -5.69 5.16 10.79
N GLN A 77 -6.62 5.48 9.89
CA GLN A 77 -8.02 5.05 9.93
C GLN A 77 -8.25 4.02 8.83
N PRO A 78 -8.13 2.71 9.12
CA PRO A 78 -8.36 1.67 8.12
C PRO A 78 -9.84 1.62 7.72
N VAL A 79 -10.10 1.20 6.47
CA VAL A 79 -11.49 1.11 5.96
C VAL A 79 -12.25 -0.09 6.55
N GLY A 80 -11.55 -1.14 6.95
CA GLY A 80 -12.11 -2.34 7.55
C GLY A 80 -11.06 -3.08 8.38
N SER A 81 -11.51 -3.95 9.29
CA SER A 81 -10.61 -4.75 10.13
C SER A 81 -9.90 -5.85 9.33
N TYR A 82 -10.54 -6.43 8.32
CA TYR A 82 -9.94 -7.49 7.51
C TYR A 82 -8.86 -6.96 6.56
N ASP A 83 -9.14 -5.80 5.97
CA ASP A 83 -8.39 -5.22 4.86
C ASP A 83 -7.47 -4.06 5.28
N HIS A 84 -7.29 -3.86 6.59
CA HIS A 84 -6.51 -2.75 7.16
C HIS A 84 -5.05 -2.67 6.67
N ILE A 85 -4.33 -3.81 6.63
CA ILE A 85 -2.93 -3.84 6.16
C ILE A 85 -2.83 -3.70 4.65
N TYR A 86 -3.75 -4.34 3.91
CA TYR A 86 -3.81 -4.19 2.45
C TYR A 86 -4.01 -2.71 2.08
N GLY A 87 -5.02 -2.06 2.68
CA GLY A 87 -5.30 -0.64 2.48
C GLY A 87 -4.10 0.24 2.85
N ALA A 88 -3.50 0.02 4.02
CA ALA A 88 -2.33 0.79 4.47
C ALA A 88 -1.15 0.66 3.48
N GLY A 89 -0.89 -0.55 2.97
CA GLY A 89 0.17 -0.78 1.99
C GLY A 89 -0.08 -0.09 0.66
N VAL A 90 -1.31 -0.19 0.13
CA VAL A 90 -1.68 0.46 -1.13
C VAL A 90 -1.64 1.99 -1.01
N ASP A 91 -2.15 2.54 0.09
CA ASP A 91 -2.10 3.98 0.37
C ASP A 91 -0.68 4.51 0.41
N ALA A 92 0.21 3.81 1.13
CA ALA A 92 1.61 4.18 1.23
C ALA A 92 2.32 4.12 -0.13
N MET A 93 2.08 3.06 -0.92
CA MET A 93 2.66 2.93 -2.25
C MET A 93 2.19 4.05 -3.18
N LEU A 94 0.89 4.36 -3.23
CA LEU A 94 0.36 5.42 -4.09
C LEU A 94 0.96 6.79 -3.72
N MET A 95 0.91 7.16 -2.44
CA MET A 95 1.41 8.47 -1.98
C MET A 95 2.92 8.62 -2.21
N ALA A 96 3.71 7.58 -1.91
CA ALA A 96 5.16 7.62 -2.08
C ALA A 96 5.59 7.71 -3.55
N ASP A 97 4.87 7.05 -4.47
CA ASP A 97 5.19 7.06 -5.90
C ASP A 97 4.68 8.33 -6.62
N ILE A 98 3.61 8.97 -6.12
CA ILE A 98 3.07 10.21 -6.70
C ILE A 98 3.84 11.44 -6.22
N ASP A 99 4.02 11.59 -4.90
CA ASP A 99 4.64 12.78 -4.30
C ASP A 99 5.09 12.50 -2.85
N LYS A 100 6.15 11.71 -2.70
CA LYS A 100 6.68 11.36 -1.38
C LYS A 100 7.00 12.56 -0.50
N GLU A 101 7.46 13.68 -1.05
CA GLU A 101 7.86 14.87 -0.29
C GLU A 101 6.65 15.55 0.33
N LYS A 102 5.56 15.68 -0.43
CA LYS A 102 4.29 16.19 0.07
C LYS A 102 3.67 15.29 1.15
N TYR A 103 3.77 13.97 0.98
CA TYR A 103 3.05 13.01 1.81
C TYR A 103 3.86 12.40 2.95
N VAL A 104 5.08 12.86 3.24
CA VAL A 104 5.87 12.35 4.39
C VAL A 104 5.07 12.29 5.70
N PRO A 105 4.27 13.31 6.09
CA PRO A 105 3.50 13.24 7.34
C PRO A 105 2.47 12.10 7.33
N ASN A 106 1.75 11.93 6.22
CA ASN A 106 0.78 10.84 6.03
C ASN A 106 1.45 9.47 6.06
N LEU A 107 2.59 9.35 5.36
CA LEU A 107 3.39 8.12 5.31
C LEU A 107 3.94 7.76 6.69
N GLN A 108 4.34 8.74 7.52
CA GLN A 108 4.77 8.47 8.89
C GLN A 108 3.62 7.93 9.75
N VAL A 109 2.39 8.45 9.57
CA VAL A 109 1.20 7.93 10.26
C VAL A 109 0.93 6.47 9.87
N ILE A 110 1.07 6.13 8.59
CA ILE A 110 0.93 4.75 8.10
C ILE A 110 2.04 3.86 8.65
N ALA A 111 3.30 4.30 8.59
CA ALA A 111 4.44 3.57 9.13
C ALA A 111 4.25 3.27 10.62
N ASN A 112 3.83 4.25 11.41
CA ASN A 112 3.57 4.05 12.84
C ASN A 112 2.46 3.01 13.07
N TYR A 113 1.40 3.08 12.27
CA TYR A 113 0.31 2.12 12.35
C TYR A 113 0.77 0.70 12.04
N VAL A 114 1.41 0.48 10.88
CA VAL A 114 1.86 -0.85 10.44
C VAL A 114 2.82 -1.48 11.45
N GLN A 115 3.75 -0.70 12.00
CA GLN A 115 4.65 -1.16 13.07
C GLN A 115 3.89 -1.51 14.35
N SER A 116 2.88 -0.72 14.73
CA SER A 116 2.12 -0.93 15.98
C SER A 116 1.27 -2.20 15.98
N VAL A 117 0.92 -2.71 14.81
CA VAL A 117 0.10 -3.93 14.66
C VAL A 117 0.90 -5.14 14.20
N GLN A 118 2.23 -5.02 14.11
CA GLN A 118 3.11 -6.18 13.92
C GLN A 118 3.05 -7.06 15.17
N ARG A 119 2.91 -8.37 14.98
CA ARG A 119 2.92 -9.34 16.06
C ARG A 119 4.33 -9.54 16.62
N SER A 120 4.41 -10.13 17.81
CA SER A 120 5.70 -10.51 18.43
C SER A 120 6.54 -11.44 17.54
N ASN A 121 5.88 -12.29 16.75
CA ASN A 121 6.52 -13.21 15.81
C ASN A 121 6.86 -12.57 14.46
N GLY A 122 6.68 -11.25 14.30
CA GLY A 122 7.04 -10.50 13.10
C GLY A 122 6.00 -10.48 11.98
N SER A 123 4.93 -11.28 12.07
CA SER A 123 3.86 -11.35 11.07
C SER A 123 2.75 -10.32 11.28
N TRP A 124 1.87 -10.19 10.29
CA TRP A 124 0.63 -9.42 10.34
C TRP A 124 -0.57 -10.32 10.03
N SER A 125 -1.73 -9.96 10.56
CA SER A 125 -3.01 -10.63 10.32
C SER A 125 -4.17 -9.67 10.55
N ASP A 126 -5.39 -10.09 10.20
CA ASP A 126 -6.62 -9.29 10.31
C ASP A 126 -7.02 -8.98 11.75
N THR A 127 -6.70 -9.90 12.67
CA THR A 127 -6.93 -9.72 14.10
C THR A 127 -5.71 -10.14 14.92
N PRO A 128 -5.58 -9.64 16.17
CA PRO A 128 -4.51 -10.06 17.07
C PRO A 128 -4.51 -11.56 17.41
N THR A 129 -5.62 -12.26 17.19
CA THR A 129 -5.79 -13.68 17.56
C THR A 129 -5.68 -14.63 16.37
N THR A 130 -5.86 -14.15 15.14
CA THR A 130 -5.72 -14.98 13.93
C THR A 130 -4.26 -15.36 13.71
N ALA A 131 -3.96 -16.51 13.12
CA ALA A 131 -2.59 -16.83 12.72
C ALA A 131 -2.03 -15.78 11.73
N GLY A 132 -0.70 -15.66 11.65
CA GLY A 132 -0.05 -14.75 10.70
C GLY A 132 -0.45 -15.03 9.25
N ASP A 133 -0.81 -13.98 8.51
CA ASP A 133 -1.17 -14.04 7.10
C ASP A 133 0.01 -13.58 6.25
N ILE A 134 0.44 -14.45 5.32
CA ILE A 134 1.59 -14.19 4.44
C ILE A 134 1.32 -13.00 3.50
N SER A 135 0.13 -12.91 2.94
CA SER A 135 -0.24 -11.85 1.99
C SER A 135 -0.33 -10.50 2.71
N MET A 136 -0.90 -10.46 3.93
CA MET A 136 -0.89 -9.23 4.73
C MET A 136 0.53 -8.83 5.11
N SER A 137 1.38 -9.79 5.50
CA SER A 137 2.78 -9.51 5.83
C SER A 137 3.55 -8.93 4.63
N GLN A 138 3.27 -9.40 3.41
CA GLN A 138 3.83 -8.80 2.19
C GLN A 138 3.40 -7.35 2.01
N TYR A 139 2.12 -7.02 2.20
CA TYR A 139 1.62 -5.65 2.10
C TYR A 139 2.14 -4.74 3.21
N ALA A 140 2.32 -5.26 4.43
CA ALA A 140 2.97 -4.53 5.51
C ALA A 140 4.42 -4.16 5.14
N VAL A 141 5.20 -5.12 4.63
CA VAL A 141 6.58 -4.87 4.18
C VAL A 141 6.61 -3.85 3.03
N LEU A 142 5.69 -3.93 2.06
CA LEU A 142 5.56 -2.94 1.00
C LEU A 142 5.22 -1.54 1.54
N ALA A 143 4.36 -1.46 2.56
CA ALA A 143 4.04 -0.20 3.24
C ALA A 143 5.30 0.42 3.87
N LEU A 144 6.03 -0.38 4.67
CA LEU A 144 7.24 0.06 5.36
C LEU A 144 8.32 0.49 4.36
N TRP A 145 8.50 -0.27 3.28
CA TRP A 145 9.43 0.09 2.20
C TRP A 145 9.06 1.41 1.52
N ALA A 146 7.77 1.59 1.18
CA ALA A 146 7.29 2.83 0.56
C ALA A 146 7.52 4.05 1.48
N CYS A 147 7.20 3.90 2.78
CA CYS A 147 7.42 4.93 3.79
C CYS A 147 8.92 5.24 3.99
N GLN A 148 9.77 4.22 4.04
CA GLN A 148 11.22 4.40 4.21
C GLN A 148 11.83 5.19 3.05
N ARG A 149 11.45 4.91 1.80
CA ARG A 149 11.92 5.67 0.62
C ARG A 149 11.47 7.14 0.62
N ALA A 150 10.41 7.46 1.36
CA ALA A 150 9.94 8.82 1.59
C ALA A 150 10.65 9.53 2.74
N GLY A 151 11.54 8.84 3.47
CA GLY A 151 12.26 9.40 4.61
C GLY A 151 11.55 9.22 5.95
N CYS A 152 10.53 8.36 6.04
CA CYS A 152 9.87 8.05 7.31
C CYS A 152 10.79 7.22 8.21
N VAL A 153 10.60 7.39 9.53
CA VAL A 153 11.28 6.60 10.55
C VAL A 153 10.61 5.24 10.66
N ILE A 154 11.36 4.20 10.33
CA ILE A 154 10.98 2.79 10.45
C ILE A 154 11.96 2.10 11.39
N SER A 155 11.44 1.32 12.35
CA SER A 155 12.24 0.51 13.26
C SER A 155 12.96 -0.60 12.48
N PRO A 156 14.31 -0.69 12.56
CA PRO A 156 15.05 -1.81 12.00
C PRO A 156 14.57 -3.17 12.53
N GLU A 157 14.27 -3.24 13.83
CA GLU A 157 13.75 -4.46 14.48
C GLU A 157 12.43 -4.92 13.84
N CYS A 158 11.55 -3.99 13.46
CA CYS A 158 10.31 -4.33 12.79
C CYS A 158 10.56 -5.02 11.45
N VAL A 159 11.55 -4.53 10.69
CA VAL A 159 11.93 -5.11 9.39
C VAL A 159 12.63 -6.46 9.57
N GLU A 160 13.51 -6.59 10.56
CA GLU A 160 14.23 -7.84 10.86
C GLU A 160 13.26 -8.96 11.23
N ARG A 161 12.29 -8.70 12.12
CA ARG A 161 11.27 -9.70 12.50
C ARG A 161 10.37 -10.09 11.34
N ALA A 162 10.14 -9.19 10.38
CA ALA A 162 9.37 -9.50 9.18
C ALA A 162 10.12 -10.43 8.21
N ALA A 163 11.46 -10.44 8.23
CA ALA A 163 12.29 -11.30 7.38
C ALA A 163 12.40 -12.73 7.92
N GLU A 164 12.35 -12.89 9.25
CA GLU A 164 12.38 -14.18 9.94
C GLU A 164 11.14 -14.34 10.83
N PRO A 165 9.93 -14.49 10.23
CA PRO A 165 8.74 -14.67 11.03
C PRO A 165 8.84 -15.99 11.78
N THR A 166 8.90 -15.92 13.11
CA THR A 166 8.90 -17.14 13.93
C THR A 166 7.51 -17.76 13.87
N ALA A 167 7.44 -19.09 13.74
CA ALA A 167 6.17 -19.78 13.91
C ALA A 167 5.61 -19.40 15.29
N ASP A 168 4.33 -19.01 15.35
CA ASP A 168 3.65 -18.71 16.61
C ASP A 168 3.68 -20.00 17.45
N SER A 169 4.64 -20.10 18.38
CA SER A 169 4.64 -21.17 19.36
C SER A 169 3.51 -20.84 20.31
N GLY A 170 2.30 -21.31 19.99
CA GLY A 170 1.13 -21.21 20.85
C GLY A 170 1.50 -21.61 22.29
N PRO A 171 0.78 -21.09 23.29
CA PRO A 171 1.13 -21.30 24.69
C PRO A 171 1.34 -22.79 24.96
N THR A 172 2.56 -23.15 25.35
CA THR A 172 2.88 -24.50 25.81
C THR A 172 2.10 -24.68 27.10
N THR A 173 0.95 -25.36 27.02
CA THR A 173 0.17 -25.74 28.19
C THR A 173 1.03 -26.65 29.06
N THR A 174 1.51 -26.12 30.18
CA THR A 174 2.04 -26.91 31.32
C THR A 174 0.92 -27.29 32.26
#